data_AF-A0A1S1N4M4-F1
#
_entry.id   AF-A0A1S1N4M4-F1
#
_cell.length_a   1.000
_cell.length_b   1.000
_cell.length_c   1.000
_cell.angle_alpha   90.00
_cell.angle_beta   90.00
_cell.angle_gamma   90.00
#
_symmetry.space_group_name_H-M   'P 1'
#
loop_
_entity.id
_entity.type
_entity.pdbx_description
1 polymer ?
#
loop_
_entity_poly.entity_id
_entity_poly.type
_entity_poly.pdbx_seq_one_letter_code
_entity_poly.pdbx_strand_id
1 'polypeptide(L)'
;MSIYNIKSAVWGTVGGGDNGSTNCTTELTNYLNKRNSNTFDVNSHALGTDPAYGKQKYFSVLYEVDGLAGIFTAVSKDGEQVVLEVGK
;
A
#
# COMPACT_ATOMS: atom_id res chain seq x y z
N MET A 1 1.60 -3.37 20.55
CA MET A 1 2.34 -3.30 19.28
C MET A 1 1.52 -4.10 18.29
N SER A 2 0.71 -3.45 17.47
CA SER A 2 -0.10 -4.17 16.46
C SER A 2 0.82 -4.55 15.31
N ILE A 3 0.90 -5.83 15.00
CA ILE A 3 1.71 -6.34 13.88
C ILE A 3 0.84 -6.17 12.63
N TYR A 4 1.30 -5.35 11.68
CA TYR A 4 0.61 -5.22 10.39
C TYR A 4 0.96 -6.42 9.53
N ASN A 5 0.06 -7.39 9.44
CA ASN A 5 0.21 -8.55 8.57
C ASN A 5 -0.43 -8.26 7.22
N ILE A 6 0.35 -7.71 6.29
CA ILE A 6 -0.14 -7.45 4.93
C ILE A 6 -0.12 -8.77 4.15
N LYS A 7 -1.28 -9.22 3.70
CA LYS A 7 -1.43 -10.43 2.88
C LYS A 7 -1.12 -10.18 1.42
N SER A 8 -1.54 -9.03 0.91
CA SER A 8 -1.29 -8.61 -0.46
C SER A 8 -1.41 -7.09 -0.54
N ALA A 9 -0.45 -6.44 -1.20
CA ALA A 9 -0.53 -5.03 -1.55
C ALA A 9 -0.14 -4.84 -3.00
N VAL A 10 -0.98 -4.12 -3.73
CA VAL A 10 -0.78 -3.79 -5.14
C VAL A 10 -0.99 -2.30 -5.32
N TRP A 11 -0.05 -1.66 -6.00
CA TRP A 11 -0.14 -0.25 -6.35
C TRP A 11 0.07 -0.06 -7.85
N GLY A 12 -0.75 0.78 -8.49
CA GLY A 12 -0.74 0.93 -9.94
C GLY A 12 -1.82 1.82 -10.53
N THR A 13 -1.99 1.85 -11.84
CA THR A 13 -3.00 2.70 -12.52
C THR A 13 -4.30 1.93 -12.79
N VAL A 14 -5.46 2.60 -12.70
CA VAL A 14 -6.74 2.03 -13.15
C VAL A 14 -6.67 1.72 -14.65
N GLY A 15 -7.05 0.49 -15.01
CA GLY A 15 -7.07 0.01 -16.39
C GLY A 15 -6.08 -1.11 -16.71
N GLY A 16 -5.13 -1.42 -15.82
CA GLY A 16 -4.44 -2.73 -15.77
C GLY A 16 -3.77 -3.25 -17.06
N GLY A 17 -3.44 -2.41 -18.04
CA GLY A 17 -2.79 -2.85 -19.27
C GLY A 17 -1.26 -2.92 -19.10
N ASP A 18 -0.76 -4.15 -18.95
CA ASP A 18 0.62 -4.69 -19.13
C ASP A 18 1.85 -3.96 -18.53
N ASN A 19 1.70 -2.79 -17.90
CA ASN A 19 2.80 -2.07 -17.24
C ASN A 19 2.32 -1.18 -16.09
N GLY A 20 1.07 -1.34 -15.63
CA GLY A 20 0.40 -0.34 -14.80
C GLY A 20 0.47 -0.55 -13.30
N SER A 21 0.79 -1.74 -12.79
CA SER A 21 0.77 -2.05 -11.35
C SER A 21 1.94 -2.93 -10.93
N THR A 22 2.35 -2.80 -9.66
CA THR A 22 3.35 -3.68 -9.06
C THR A 22 2.91 -4.16 -7.68
N ASN A 23 3.40 -5.34 -7.31
CA ASN A 23 3.24 -5.88 -5.97
C ASN A 23 4.20 -5.15 -5.03
N CYS A 24 3.69 -4.70 -3.89
CA CYS A 24 4.43 -3.95 -2.87
C CYS A 24 4.19 -4.53 -1.47
N THR A 25 3.75 -5.79 -1.38
CA THR A 25 3.36 -6.46 -0.14
C THR A 25 4.50 -6.46 0.87
N THR A 26 5.70 -6.85 0.44
CA THR A 26 6.87 -6.99 1.32
C THR A 26 7.38 -5.63 1.77
N GLU A 27 7.41 -4.68 0.86
CA GLU A 27 7.87 -3.30 1.04
C GLU A 27 6.98 -2.57 2.04
N LEU A 28 5.66 -2.62 1.82
CA LEU A 28 4.67 -2.04 2.71
C LEU A 28 4.72 -2.69 4.10
N THR A 29 4.77 -4.02 4.18
CA THR A 29 4.89 -4.73 5.46
C THR A 29 6.12 -4.28 6.23
N ASN A 30 7.27 -4.21 5.57
CA ASN A 30 8.51 -3.77 6.19
C ASN A 30 8.45 -2.31 6.63
N TYR A 31 7.84 -1.44 5.82
CA TYR A 31 7.73 -0.02 6.12
C TYR A 31 6.86 0.24 7.35
N LEU A 32 5.65 -0.35 7.39
CA LEU A 32 4.71 -0.18 8.50
C LEU A 32 5.27 -0.74 9.80
N ASN A 33 5.86 -1.93 9.76
CA ASN A 33 6.42 -2.58 10.95
C ASN A 33 7.69 -1.88 11.46
N LYS A 34 8.58 -1.40 10.58
CA LYS A 34 9.78 -0.64 11.00
C LYS A 34 9.43 0.68 11.67
N ARG A 35 8.38 1.36 11.20
CA ARG A 35 7.94 2.65 11.75
C ARG A 35 6.94 2.51 12.89
N ASN A 36 6.42 1.30 13.13
CA ASN A 36 5.31 1.05 14.05
C ASN A 36 4.17 2.06 13.85
N SER A 37 3.81 2.30 12.58
CA SER A 37 2.85 3.31 12.15
C SER A 37 1.96 2.73 11.06
N ASN A 38 0.69 3.15 11.05
CA ASN A 38 -0.27 2.84 9.97
C ASN A 38 -0.18 3.83 8.80
N THR A 39 0.68 4.84 8.88
CA THR A 39 0.83 5.86 7.85
C THR A 39 2.04 5.55 6.98
N PHE A 40 1.87 5.66 5.67
CA PHE A 40 2.94 5.46 4.69
C PHE A 40 2.84 6.44 3.53
N ASP A 41 3.99 6.77 2.96
CA ASP A 41 4.07 7.59 1.76
C ASP A 41 3.78 6.73 0.53
N VAL A 42 2.94 7.20 -0.39
CA VAL A 42 2.70 6.54 -1.69
C VAL A 42 3.82 6.98 -2.63
N ASN A 43 4.96 6.32 -2.52
CA ASN A 43 6.11 6.57 -3.39
C ASN A 43 6.94 5.30 -3.56
N SER A 44 7.92 5.38 -4.45
CA SER A 44 8.79 4.25 -4.75
C SER A 44 9.70 3.81 -3.60
N HIS A 45 9.95 4.69 -2.63
CA HIS A 45 10.73 4.35 -1.45
C HIS A 45 9.95 3.45 -0.48
N ALA A 46 8.65 3.68 -0.33
CA ALA A 46 7.77 2.94 0.57
C ALA A 46 7.14 1.71 -0.10
N LEU A 47 6.83 1.80 -1.40
CA LEU A 47 6.06 0.81 -2.14
C LEU A 47 6.88 0.08 -3.22
N GLY A 48 8.18 0.39 -3.37
CA GLY A 48 9.06 -0.26 -4.33
C GLY A 48 9.06 0.41 -5.71
N THR A 49 9.08 -0.35 -6.80
CA THR A 49 9.22 0.27 -8.13
C THR A 49 8.00 1.09 -8.51
N ASP A 50 8.19 2.34 -8.95
CA ASP A 50 7.11 3.17 -9.49
C ASP A 50 6.53 2.52 -10.77
N PRO A 51 5.25 2.07 -10.76
CA PRO A 51 4.66 1.41 -11.91
C PRO A 51 4.26 2.39 -13.04
N ALA A 52 4.12 3.69 -12.76
CA ALA A 52 3.65 4.66 -13.74
C ALA A 52 3.96 6.10 -13.30
N TYR A 53 5.08 6.63 -13.78
CA TYR A 53 5.53 7.98 -13.44
C TYR A 53 4.50 9.05 -13.87
N GLY A 54 4.19 9.99 -12.96
CA GLY A 54 3.32 11.14 -13.24
C GLY A 54 1.82 10.86 -13.41
N LYS A 55 1.36 9.62 -13.15
CA LYS A 55 -0.06 9.23 -13.24
C LYS A 55 -0.69 9.05 -11.86
N GLN A 56 -2.01 9.24 -11.78
CA GLN A 56 -2.78 8.88 -10.60
C GLN A 56 -2.76 7.36 -10.40
N LYS A 57 -2.48 6.94 -9.17
CA LYS A 57 -2.36 5.53 -8.80
C LYS A 57 -3.47 5.13 -7.84
N TYR A 58 -3.75 3.85 -7.87
CA TYR A 58 -4.72 3.14 -7.08
C TYR A 58 -3.93 2.11 -6.29
N PHE A 59 -4.28 2.05 -5.02
CA PHE A 59 -3.65 1.24 -4.03
C PHE A 59 -4.70 0.30 -3.45
N SER A 60 -4.36 -0.98 -3.37
CA SER A 60 -5.21 -1.99 -2.76
C SER A 60 -4.38 -2.85 -1.84
N VAL A 61 -4.83 -2.99 -0.59
CA VAL A 61 -4.18 -3.73 0.47
C VAL A 61 -5.16 -4.68 1.10
N LEU A 62 -4.83 -5.96 1.07
CA LEU A 62 -5.43 -6.96 1.93
C LEU A 62 -4.55 -7.11 3.15
N TYR A 63 -5.10 -6.86 4.32
CA TYR A 63 -4.40 -6.91 5.60
C TYR A 63 -5.13 -7.80 6.59
N GLU A 64 -4.38 -8.25 7.58
CA GLU A 64 -4.87 -8.84 8.82
C GLU A 64 -4.15 -8.12 9.96
N VAL A 65 -4.90 -7.46 10.85
CA VAL A 65 -4.32 -6.76 12.00
C VAL A 65 -5.09 -7.20 13.23
N ASP A 66 -4.38 -7.71 14.23
CA ASP A 66 -4.96 -8.20 15.49
C ASP A 66 -6.13 -9.21 15.29
N GLY A 67 -6.03 -10.04 14.25
CA GLY A 67 -7.04 -11.05 13.88
C GLY A 67 -8.19 -10.53 13.01
N LEU A 68 -8.22 -9.23 12.69
CA LEU A 68 -9.20 -8.61 11.80
C LEU A 68 -8.64 -8.54 10.39
N ALA A 69 -9.21 -9.33 9.49
CA ALA A 69 -8.93 -9.23 8.06
C ALA A 69 -9.76 -8.13 7.41
N GLY A 70 -9.14 -7.33 6.55
CA GLY A 70 -9.79 -6.24 5.85
C GLY A 70 -9.17 -5.97 4.49
N ILE A 71 -9.92 -5.25 3.65
CA ILE A 71 -9.43 -4.71 2.38
C ILE A 71 -9.46 -3.19 2.50
N PHE A 72 -8.31 -2.57 2.29
CA PHE A 72 -8.18 -1.13 2.19
C PHE A 72 -7.85 -0.76 0.76
N THR A 73 -8.63 0.16 0.19
CA THR A 73 -8.34 0.74 -1.12
C THR A 73 -8.22 2.24 -1.00
N ALA A 74 -7.19 2.79 -1.64
CA ALA A 74 -6.96 4.23 -1.69
C ALA A 74 -6.59 4.65 -3.10
N VAL A 75 -6.84 5.91 -3.43
CA VAL A 75 -6.40 6.52 -4.67
C VAL A 75 -5.53 7.69 -4.31
N SER A 76 -4.28 7.66 -4.76
CA SER A 76 -3.27 8.64 -4.37
C SER A 76 -2.30 8.92 -5.52
N LYS A 77 -1.72 10.09 -5.48
CA LYS A 77 -0.61 10.47 -6.36
C LYS A 77 0.73 10.12 -5.71
N ASP A 78 1.78 10.09 -6.54
CA ASP A 78 3.13 9.92 -6.02
C ASP A 78 3.47 11.05 -5.03
N GLY A 79 4.00 10.67 -3.87
CA GLY A 79 4.38 11.59 -2.79
C GLY A 79 3.26 11.94 -1.80
N GLU A 80 2.04 11.44 -1.98
CA GLU A 80 0.96 11.62 -0.99
C GLU A 80 1.07 10.63 0.16
N GLN A 81 0.65 11.03 1.37
CA GLN A 81 0.56 10.12 2.51
C GLN A 81 -0.82 9.45 2.56
N VAL A 82 -0.81 8.16 2.88
CA VAL A 82 -2.01 7.36 3.09
C VAL A 82 -1.95 6.76 4.48
N VAL A 83 -3.09 6.80 5.16
CA VAL A 83 -3.29 6.13 6.44
C VAL A 83 -4.04 4.84 6.17
N LEU A 84 -3.43 3.70 6.54
CA LEU A 84 -4.10 2.41 6.56
C LEU A 84 -5.11 2.42 7.72
N GLU A 85 -6.37 2.73 7.39
CA GLU A 85 -7.46 2.64 8.34
C GLU A 85 -7.85 1.17 8.54
N VAL A 86 -7.34 0.60 9.63
CA VAL A 86 -7.81 -0.69 10.14
C VAL A 86 -9.18 -0.46 10.75
N GLY A 87 -10.20 -1.16 10.24
CA GLY A 87 -11.56 -1.07 10.79
C GLY A 87 -11.52 -1.32 12.31
N LYS A 88 -12.10 -0.39 13.07
CA LYS A 88 -12.19 -0.45 14.54
C LYS A 88 -12.98 -1.65 15.02
#